data_AF-A0A923MFB4-F1
#
_entry.id   AF-A0A923MFB4-F1
#
_cell.length_a   1.000
_cell.length_b   1.000
_cell.length_c   1.000
_cell.angle_alpha   90.00
_cell.angle_beta   90.00
_cell.angle_gamma   90.00
#
_symmetry.space_group_name_H-M   'P 1'
#
loop_
_entity.id
_entity.type
_entity.pdbx_description
1 polymer ?
#
loop_
_entity_poly.entity_id
_entity_poly.type
_entity_poly.pdbx_seq_one_letter_code
_entity_poly.pdbx_strand_id
1 'polypeptide(L)'
;MLKLEIKFNDAQMRAEHKYAPESIYAALDKSFTKYGFRRETLSDGTICYYGNGMPRDYGTFGRLITTLKDKEWFMAYLVKWLWYNSDDGENETDFIVEDVLYHYAHRESAA
;
A
#
# COMPACT_ATOMS: atom_id res chain seq x y z
N MET A 1 6.15 12.85 -5.79
CA MET A 1 5.39 11.80 -6.50
C MET A 1 4.57 11.13 -5.43
N LEU A 2 3.27 10.95 -5.64
CA LEU A 2 2.45 10.13 -4.75
C LEU A 2 2.55 8.67 -5.18
N LYS A 3 3.08 7.82 -4.30
CA LYS A 3 3.18 6.37 -4.53
C LYS A 3 2.94 5.62 -3.23
N LEU A 4 2.22 4.50 -3.29
CA LEU A 4 2.05 3.58 -2.16
C LEU A 4 2.57 2.21 -2.55
N GLU A 5 3.50 1.67 -1.77
CA GLU A 5 4.01 0.32 -1.91
C GLU A 5 3.40 -0.59 -0.86
N ILE A 6 2.92 -1.76 -1.30
CA ILE A 6 2.29 -2.77 -0.45
C ILE A 6 2.87 -4.14 -0.82
N LYS A 7 3.28 -4.92 0.18
CA LYS A 7 3.69 -6.31 -0.02
C LYS A 7 3.15 -7.20 1.09
N PHE A 8 2.68 -8.38 0.71
CA PHE A 8 2.27 -9.41 1.64
C PHE A 8 3.27 -10.58 1.67
N ASN A 9 3.27 -11.32 2.77
CA ASN A 9 4.00 -12.57 2.89
C ASN A 9 3.19 -13.73 2.29
N ASP A 10 3.34 -13.96 0.98
CA ASP A 10 2.66 -15.03 0.26
C ASP A 10 2.92 -16.43 0.85
N ALA A 11 4.15 -16.69 1.30
CA ALA A 11 4.51 -17.98 1.89
C ALA A 11 3.73 -18.22 3.18
N GLN A 12 3.64 -17.20 4.05
CA GLN A 12 2.89 -17.29 5.29
C GLN A 12 1.37 -17.40 5.03
N MET A 13 0.83 -16.62 4.07
CA MET A 13 -0.58 -16.73 3.67
C MET A 13 -0.94 -18.17 3.24
N ARG A 14 -0.08 -18.77 2.41
CA ARG A 14 -0.27 -20.14 1.92
C ARG A 14 -0.08 -21.19 3.00
N ALA A 15 0.76 -20.95 4.01
CA ALA A 15 1.00 -21.89 5.10
C ALA A 15 -0.12 -21.88 6.15
N GLU A 16 -0.65 -20.70 6.49
CA GLU A 16 -1.65 -20.56 7.55
C GLU A 16 -3.09 -20.76 7.08
N HIS A 17 -3.36 -20.61 5.78
CA HIS A 17 -4.68 -20.80 5.16
C HIS A 17 -5.83 -19.97 5.77
N LYS A 18 -5.53 -18.91 6.55
CA LYS A 18 -6.54 -18.03 7.15
C LYS A 18 -7.32 -17.25 6.09
N TYR A 19 -6.62 -16.80 5.04
CA TYR A 19 -7.19 -16.14 3.87
C TYR A 19 -6.53 -16.70 2.60
N ALA A 20 -7.31 -16.86 1.53
CA ALA A 20 -6.75 -17.19 0.22
C ALA A 20 -5.99 -15.97 -0.34
N PRO A 21 -4.73 -16.12 -0.82
CA PRO A 21 -3.97 -15.01 -1.40
C PRO A 21 -4.75 -14.24 -2.46
N GLU A 22 -5.44 -14.96 -3.34
CA GLU A 22 -6.24 -14.40 -4.44
C GLU A 22 -7.36 -13.49 -3.92
N SER A 23 -7.96 -13.83 -2.77
CA SER A 23 -9.00 -13.01 -2.13
C SER A 23 -8.44 -11.73 -1.52
N ILE A 24 -7.25 -11.78 -0.92
CA ILE A 24 -6.57 -10.59 -0.38
C ILE A 24 -6.22 -9.63 -1.52
N TYR A 25 -5.58 -10.13 -2.57
CA TYR A 25 -5.21 -9.29 -3.72
C TYR A 25 -6.44 -8.71 -4.42
N ALA A 26 -7.52 -9.48 -4.59
CA ALA A 26 -8.77 -8.98 -5.15
C ALA A 26 -9.43 -7.90 -4.27
N ALA A 27 -9.40 -8.06 -2.94
CA ALA A 27 -9.92 -7.07 -2.00
C ALA A 27 -9.08 -5.78 -2.01
N LEU A 28 -7.76 -5.93 -2.13
CA LEU A 28 -6.85 -4.80 -2.27
C LEU A 28 -7.15 -4.05 -3.57
N ASP A 29 -7.15 -4.73 -4.72
CA ASP A 29 -7.40 -4.08 -6.01
C ASP A 29 -8.78 -3.39 -6.05
N LYS A 30 -9.82 -4.03 -5.52
CA LYS A 30 -11.15 -3.41 -5.40
C LYS A 30 -11.13 -2.08 -4.63
N SER A 31 -10.25 -1.94 -3.65
CA SER A 31 -10.12 -0.71 -2.87
C SER A 31 -9.56 0.45 -3.71
N PHE A 32 -8.64 0.16 -4.64
CA PHE A 32 -7.93 1.16 -5.44
C PHE A 32 -8.57 1.41 -6.82
N THR A 33 -9.15 0.39 -7.48
CA THR A 33 -9.64 0.47 -8.88
C THR A 33 -10.62 1.62 -9.12
N LYS A 34 -11.50 1.93 -8.17
CA LYS A 34 -12.49 3.01 -8.31
C LYS A 34 -11.88 4.42 -8.40
N TYR A 35 -10.60 4.57 -8.06
CA TYR A 35 -9.87 5.85 -8.14
C TYR A 35 -9.02 5.98 -9.41
N GLY A 36 -8.90 4.91 -10.20
CA GLY A 36 -8.17 4.91 -11.46
C GLY A 36 -6.65 5.03 -11.31
N PHE A 37 -6.10 4.72 -10.12
CA PHE A 37 -4.65 4.76 -9.92
C PHE A 37 -3.93 3.71 -10.77
N ARG A 38 -2.79 4.10 -11.36
CA ARG A 38 -1.91 3.15 -12.04
C ARG A 38 -1.38 2.15 -11.02
N ARG A 39 -1.46 0.86 -11.35
CA ARG A 39 -0.94 -0.25 -10.56
C ARG A 39 0.21 -0.93 -11.30
N GLU A 40 1.28 -1.23 -10.58
CA GLU A 40 2.42 -2.02 -11.05
C GLU A 40 2.74 -3.10 -10.02
N THR A 41 3.25 -4.25 -10.46
CA THR A 41 3.79 -5.28 -9.56
C THR A 41 5.26 -5.47 -9.91
N LEU A 42 6.13 -5.22 -8.93
CA LEU A 42 7.57 -5.38 -9.05
C LEU A 42 7.94 -6.87 -9.02
N SER A 43 9.18 -7.18 -9.44
CA SER A 43 9.68 -8.56 -9.51
C SER A 43 9.69 -9.30 -8.18
N ASP A 44 9.76 -8.57 -7.05
CA ASP A 44 9.77 -9.13 -5.71
C ASP A 44 8.34 -9.34 -5.13
N GLY A 45 7.30 -9.03 -5.89
CA GLY A 45 5.90 -9.10 -5.48
C GLY A 45 5.36 -7.83 -4.83
N THR A 46 6.15 -6.76 -4.69
CA THR A 46 5.67 -5.46 -4.21
C THR A 46 4.66 -4.88 -5.21
N ILE A 47 3.50 -4.45 -4.73
CA ILE A 47 2.49 -3.75 -5.51
C ILE A 47 2.67 -2.25 -5.29
N CYS A 48 2.81 -1.51 -6.38
CA CYS A 48 2.90 -0.05 -6.37
C CYS A 48 1.61 0.55 -6.94
N TYR A 49 0.97 1.43 -6.19
CA TYR A 49 -0.09 2.32 -6.67
C TYR A 49 0.45 3.74 -6.82
N TYR A 50 0.27 4.34 -7.99
CA TYR A 50 0.75 5.68 -8.29
C TYR A 50 -0.40 6.67 -8.38
N GLY A 51 -0.20 7.87 -7.81
CA GLY A 51 -1.07 9.00 -8.05
C GLY A 51 -1.11 9.38 -9.53
N ASN A 52 -2.20 10.01 -9.94
CA ASN A 52 -2.46 10.41 -11.32
C ASN A 52 -2.20 11.92 -11.54
N GLY A 53 -1.56 12.59 -10.58
CA GLY A 53 -1.32 14.03 -10.60
C GLY A 53 -2.57 14.87 -10.33
N MET A 54 -3.65 14.29 -9.77
CA MET A 54 -4.84 15.05 -9.43
C MET A 54 -4.75 15.60 -7.99
N PRO A 55 -5.25 16.82 -7.71
CA PRO A 55 -5.21 17.40 -6.35
C PRO A 55 -5.86 16.53 -5.26
N ARG A 56 -6.82 15.68 -5.63
CA ARG A 56 -7.51 14.78 -4.71
C ARG A 56 -6.74 13.52 -4.34
N ASP A 57 -5.63 13.22 -5.02
CA ASP A 57 -4.95 11.94 -4.88
C ASP A 57 -4.34 11.78 -3.49
N TYR A 58 -3.75 12.85 -2.94
CA TYR A 58 -3.19 12.87 -1.60
C TYR A 58 -4.21 12.47 -0.54
N GLY A 59 -5.34 13.18 -0.47
CA GLY A 59 -6.42 12.85 0.45
C GLY A 59 -7.04 11.47 0.19
N THR A 60 -7.01 10.99 -1.06
CA THR A 60 -7.48 9.65 -1.40
C THR A 60 -6.54 8.57 -0.85
N PHE A 61 -5.22 8.73 -0.97
CA PHE A 61 -4.24 7.84 -0.35
C PHE A 61 -4.37 7.84 1.17
N GLY A 62 -4.45 9.01 1.80
CA GLY A 62 -4.65 9.10 3.26
C GLY A 62 -5.92 8.39 3.73
N ARG A 63 -7.03 8.54 2.98
CA ARG A 63 -8.28 7.80 3.27
C ARG A 63 -8.12 6.29 3.10
N LEU A 64 -7.43 5.84 2.04
CA LEU A 64 -7.19 4.43 1.80
C LEU A 64 -6.32 3.82 2.91
N ILE A 65 -5.24 4.51 3.30
CA ILE A 65 -4.35 4.10 4.38
C ILE A 65 -5.12 3.93 5.69
N THR A 66 -5.85 4.96 6.10
CA THR A 66 -6.64 4.94 7.34
C THR A 66 -7.79 3.92 7.30
N THR A 67 -8.29 3.55 6.11
CA THR A 67 -9.30 2.49 5.98
C THR A 67 -8.68 1.09 6.05
N LEU A 68 -7.50 0.90 5.46
CA LEU A 68 -6.83 -0.41 5.37
C LEU A 68 -6.20 -0.83 6.70
N LYS A 69 -5.70 0.11 7.52
CA LYS A 69 -5.10 -0.21 8.84
C LYS A 69 -6.07 -0.98 9.75
N ASP A 70 -7.38 -0.75 9.60
CA ASP A 70 -8.43 -1.36 10.42
C ASP A 70 -8.93 -2.70 9.84
N LYS A 71 -8.32 -3.18 8.74
CA LYS A 71 -8.68 -4.45 8.12
C LYS A 71 -7.72 -5.54 8.58
N GLU A 72 -8.23 -6.50 9.36
CA GLU A 72 -7.46 -7.65 9.81
C GLU A 72 -6.84 -8.42 8.64
N TRP A 73 -7.60 -8.66 7.57
CA TRP A 73 -7.12 -9.36 6.36
C TRP A 73 -5.97 -8.64 5.66
N PHE A 74 -5.87 -7.32 5.83
CA PHE A 74 -4.79 -6.53 5.28
C PHE A 74 -3.56 -6.61 6.18
N MET A 75 -3.73 -6.38 7.49
CA MET A 75 -2.63 -6.30 8.44
C MET A 75 -1.96 -7.66 8.76
N ALA A 76 -2.69 -8.76 8.64
CA ALA A 76 -2.24 -10.10 9.05
C ALA A 76 -0.94 -10.53 8.38
N TYR A 77 -0.80 -10.26 7.08
CA TYR A 77 0.31 -10.73 6.25
C TYR A 77 1.14 -9.61 5.64
N LEU A 78 0.87 -8.36 6.02
CA LEU A 78 1.57 -7.19 5.50
C LEU A 78 3.03 -7.17 5.98
N VAL A 79 3.95 -7.07 5.03
CA VAL A 79 5.40 -7.01 5.28
C VAL A 79 6.06 -5.75 4.71
N LYS A 80 5.40 -5.02 3.82
CA LYS A 80 5.86 -3.70 3.34
C LYS A 80 4.65 -2.80 3.19
N TRP A 81 4.72 -1.61 3.76
CA TRP A 81 3.73 -0.57 3.53
C TRP A 81 4.37 0.83 3.59
N LEU A 82 4.80 1.32 2.43
CA LEU A 82 5.53 2.58 2.32
C LEU A 82 4.71 3.61 1.54
N TRP A 83 4.58 4.81 2.09
CA TRP A 83 3.95 5.93 1.42
C TRP A 83 4.98 6.99 1.03
N TYR A 84 5.11 7.19 -0.28
CA TYR A 84 5.94 8.22 -0.88
C TYR A 84 5.05 9.44 -1.05
N ASN A 85 5.30 10.46 -0.25
CA ASN A 85 4.47 11.64 -0.10
C ASN A 85 5.24 12.90 -0.51
N SER A 86 4.69 13.67 -1.44
CA SER A 86 5.28 14.94 -1.90
C SER A 86 4.35 16.14 -1.67
N ASP A 87 3.44 16.08 -0.70
CA ASP A 87 2.49 17.18 -0.42
C ASP A 87 3.23 18.48 -0.01
N ASP A 88 4.30 18.34 0.77
CA ASP A 88 5.17 19.45 1.19
C ASP A 88 6.43 19.61 0.30
N GLY A 89 6.55 18.84 -0.78
CA GLY A 89 7.73 18.82 -1.64
C GLY A 89 7.69 19.85 -2.77
N GLU A 90 8.85 20.36 -3.19
CA GLU A 90 8.95 21.33 -4.30
C GLU A 90 8.48 20.78 -5.64
N ASN A 91 8.62 19.46 -5.85
CA ASN A 91 8.25 18.77 -7.09
C ASN A 91 8.09 17.26 -6.87
N GLU A 92 7.81 16.50 -7.93
CA GLU A 92 7.54 15.06 -7.82
C GLU A 92 8.74 14.21 -7.38
N THR A 93 9.96 14.73 -7.42
CA THR A 93 11.16 14.03 -6.93
C THR A 93 11.52 14.41 -5.49
N ASP A 94 10.89 15.46 -4.97
CA ASP A 94 10.99 15.87 -3.58
C ASP A 94 9.84 15.23 -2.79
N PHE A 95 10.12 14.07 -2.20
CA PHE A 95 9.15 13.33 -1.41
C PHE A 95 9.80 12.79 -0.15
N ILE A 96 8.99 12.64 0.88
CA ILE A 96 9.32 11.86 2.06
C ILE A 96 8.79 10.43 1.88
N VAL A 97 9.48 9.47 2.50
CA VAL A 97 9.00 8.09 2.58
C VAL A 97 8.57 7.81 4.00
N GLU A 98 7.29 7.55 4.17
CA GLU A 98 6.69 7.18 5.45
C GLU A 98 6.53 5.66 5.52
N ASP A 99 7.10 5.03 6.55
CA ASP A 99 6.82 3.62 6.86
C ASP A 99 5.49 3.52 7.62
N VAL A 100 4.42 3.33 6.86
CA VAL A 100 3.04 3.24 7.35
C VAL A 100 2.86 1.97 8.19
N LEU A 101 3.58 0.89 7.85
CA LEU A 101 3.56 -0.33 8.64
C LEU A 101 4.17 -0.10 10.03
N TYR A 102 5.31 0.59 10.10
CA TYR A 102 5.93 0.95 11.38
C TYR A 102 5.04 1.87 12.20
N HIS A 103 4.43 2.87 11.56
CA HIS A 103 3.53 3.81 12.23
C HIS A 103 2.34 3.13 12.93
N TYR A 104 1.69 2.15 12.28
CA TYR A 104 0.49 1.50 12.85
C TYR A 104 0.75 0.19 13.59
N ALA A 105 1.85 -0.51 13.32
CA ALA A 105 2.11 -1.84 13.86
C ALA A 105 3.47 -2.01 14.53
N HIS A 106 4.34 -0.98 14.52
CA HIS A 106 5.71 -1.04 15.03
C HIS A 106 6.53 -2.22 14.46
N ARG A 107 6.25 -2.57 13.20
CA ARG A 107 7.00 -3.53 12.39
C ARG A 107 7.65 -2.76 11.25
N GLU A 108 8.94 -2.95 11.03
CA GLU A 108 9.62 -2.32 9.90
C GLU A 108 9.18 -2.95 8.58
N SER A 109 8.96 -2.13 7.56
CA SER A 109 8.75 -2.60 6.20
C SER A 109 10.00 -3.31 5.69
N ALA A 110 9.83 -4.50 5.11
CA ALA A 110 10.91 -5.25 4.48
C ALA A 110 11.59 -4.41 3.38
N ALA A 111 12.91 -4.57 3.20
CA ALA A 111 13.65 -3.93 2.11
C ALA A 111 13.15 -4.39 0.73
#